data_AF-A0A1B6FZ98-F1
#
_entry.id   AF-A0A1B6FZ98-F1
#
_cell.length_a   1.000
_cell.length_b   1.000
_cell.length_c   1.000
_cell.angle_alpha   90.00
_cell.angle_beta   90.00
_cell.angle_gamma   90.00
#
_symmetry.space_group_name_H-M   'P 1'
#
loop_
_entity.id
_entity.type
_entity.pdbx_description
1 polymer ?
#
loop_
_entity_poly.entity_id
_entity_poly.type
_entity_poly.pdbx_seq_one_letter_code
_entity_poly.pdbx_strand_id
1 'polypeptide(L)'
;QIEPETELDEIKKKYRKLSVLIHPDKNQHDSERAQKAFDVITKAWKILENPETRKRCLEIVEEAKGRTDKMLDEKRKKARKEGIKRIPEEDPEEYKRSIYVLTMKLFADMERKRRGLEERSQEERKRKREEEIEAEERQKVETEW
;
A
#
# COMPACT_ATOMS: atom_id res chain seq x y z
N GLN A 1 7.99 2.45 -14.35
CA GLN A 1 8.22 2.36 -12.90
C GLN A 1 8.96 3.62 -12.46
N ILE A 2 8.72 4.11 -11.25
CA ILE A 2 9.50 5.23 -10.66
C ILE A 2 10.37 4.66 -9.56
N GLU A 3 11.58 5.20 -9.39
CA GLU A 3 12.40 4.84 -8.25
C GLU A 3 11.85 5.50 -6.97
N PRO A 4 11.99 4.87 -5.80
CA PRO A 4 11.48 5.43 -4.55
C PRO A 4 12.03 6.83 -4.23
N GLU A 5 13.25 7.10 -4.67
CA GLU A 5 13.99 8.35 -4.44
C GLU A 5 13.68 9.45 -5.47
N THR A 6 12.72 9.20 -6.38
CA THR A 6 12.34 10.17 -7.41
C THR A 6 11.70 11.42 -6.78
N GLU A 7 12.13 12.59 -7.24
CA GLU A 7 11.58 13.89 -6.82
C GLU A 7 10.12 14.08 -7.23
N LEU A 8 9.35 14.83 -6.42
CA LEU A 8 7.92 15.06 -6.67
C LEU A 8 7.64 15.67 -8.04
N ASP A 9 8.51 16.57 -8.49
CA ASP A 9 8.35 17.22 -9.79
C ASP A 9 8.49 16.23 -10.96
N GLU A 10 9.36 15.23 -10.83
CA GLU A 10 9.50 14.20 -11.85
C GLU A 10 8.32 13.22 -11.80
N ILE A 11 7.84 12.87 -10.60
CA ILE A 11 6.62 12.08 -10.42
C ILE A 11 5.43 12.80 -11.07
N LYS A 12 5.31 14.12 -10.88
CA LYS A 12 4.25 14.95 -11.47
C LYS A 12 4.32 14.97 -12.99
N LYS A 13 5.52 15.09 -13.56
CA LYS A 13 5.74 15.01 -15.01
C LYS A 13 5.33 13.66 -15.57
N LYS A 14 5.71 12.56 -14.90
CA LYS A 14 5.31 11.19 -15.29
C LYS A 14 3.81 10.95 -15.16
N TYR A 15 3.19 11.43 -14.07
CA TYR A 15 1.74 11.42 -13.88
C TYR A 15 1.02 12.07 -15.05
N ARG A 16 1.38 13.32 -15.39
CA ARG A 16 0.77 14.04 -16.53
C ARG A 16 0.89 13.28 -17.85
N LYS A 17 2.07 12.75 -18.15
CA LYS A 17 2.30 11.96 -19.38
C LYS A 17 1.41 10.70 -19.42
N LEU A 18 1.34 9.97 -18.32
CA LEU A 18 0.52 8.76 -18.23
C LEU A 18 -0.96 9.09 -18.31
N SER A 19 -1.44 10.08 -17.56
CA SER A 19 -2.84 10.53 -17.57
C SER A 19 -3.35 10.88 -18.95
N VAL A 20 -2.52 11.51 -19.80
CA VAL A 20 -2.89 11.80 -21.19
C VAL A 20 -2.98 10.53 -22.03
N LEU A 21 -2.06 9.58 -21.83
CA LEU A 21 -2.01 8.32 -22.58
C LEU A 21 -3.25 7.45 -22.32
N ILE A 22 -3.67 7.36 -21.06
CA ILE A 22 -4.77 6.49 -20.62
C ILE A 22 -6.10 7.24 -20.47
N HIS A 23 -6.22 8.46 -20.98
CA HIS A 23 -7.44 9.24 -20.85
C HIS A 23 -8.60 8.55 -21.60
N PRO A 24 -9.80 8.40 -20.99
CA PRO A 24 -10.93 7.69 -21.59
C PRO A 24 -11.41 8.33 -22.91
N ASP A 25 -11.31 9.67 -23.03
CA ASP A 25 -11.66 10.40 -24.26
C ASP A 25 -10.79 10.02 -25.47
N LYS A 26 -9.53 9.64 -25.25
CA LYS A 26 -8.61 9.17 -26.31
C LYS A 26 -8.71 7.67 -26.57
N ASN A 27 -9.32 6.93 -25.66
CA ASN A 27 -9.43 5.47 -25.68
C ASN A 27 -10.90 5.04 -25.65
N GLN A 28 -11.73 5.63 -26.52
CA GLN A 28 -13.18 5.43 -26.50
C GLN A 28 -13.59 3.97 -26.75
N HIS A 29 -12.78 3.22 -27.50
CA HIS A 29 -12.98 1.80 -27.77
C HIS A 29 -12.74 0.88 -26.55
N ASP A 30 -12.04 1.38 -25.53
CA ASP A 30 -11.72 0.65 -24.28
C ASP A 30 -11.88 1.59 -23.08
N SER A 31 -12.98 2.35 -23.07
CA SER A 31 -13.23 3.46 -22.16
C SER A 31 -13.29 3.00 -20.70
N GLU A 32 -13.82 1.81 -20.44
CA GLU A 32 -13.91 1.24 -19.09
C GLU A 32 -12.52 0.91 -18.52
N ARG A 33 -11.64 0.30 -19.31
CA ARG A 33 -10.27 0.01 -18.88
C ARG A 33 -9.45 1.28 -18.72
N ALA A 34 -9.62 2.23 -19.63
CA ALA A 34 -8.98 3.55 -19.55
C ALA A 34 -9.38 4.28 -18.26
N GLN A 35 -10.68 4.28 -17.92
CA GLN A 35 -11.18 4.87 -16.68
C GLN A 35 -10.57 4.19 -15.45
N LYS A 36 -10.60 2.86 -15.37
CA LYS A 36 -10.00 2.11 -14.25
C LYS A 36 -8.52 2.43 -14.08
N ALA A 37 -7.76 2.48 -15.17
CA ALA A 37 -6.35 2.85 -15.14
C ALA A 37 -6.17 4.29 -14.65
N PHE A 38 -7.04 5.22 -15.09
CA PHE A 38 -6.95 6.63 -14.75
C PHE A 38 -7.22 6.88 -13.27
N ASP A 39 -8.21 6.18 -12.72
CA ASP A 39 -8.55 6.23 -11.30
C ASP A 39 -7.39 5.71 -10.45
N VAL A 40 -6.74 4.62 -10.86
CA VAL A 40 -5.57 4.05 -10.17
C VAL A 40 -4.40 5.03 -10.18
N ILE A 41 -4.06 5.62 -11.33
CA ILE A 41 -2.95 6.57 -11.45
C ILE A 41 -3.23 7.84 -10.65
N THR A 42 -4.48 8.34 -10.68
CA THR A 42 -4.90 9.51 -9.90
C THR A 42 -4.87 9.24 -8.40
N LYS A 43 -5.32 8.07 -7.96
CA LYS A 43 -5.23 7.66 -6.55
C LYS A 43 -3.77 7.56 -6.10
N ALA A 44 -2.89 6.97 -6.92
CA ALA A 44 -1.47 6.88 -6.63
C ALA A 44 -0.83 8.28 -6.50
N TRP A 45 -1.15 9.20 -7.41
CA TRP A 45 -0.67 10.59 -7.33
C TRP A 45 -1.10 11.28 -6.03
N LYS A 46 -2.38 11.19 -5.65
CA LYS A 46 -2.87 11.79 -4.39
C LYS A 46 -2.15 11.27 -3.15
N ILE A 47 -1.80 9.98 -3.12
CA ILE A 47 -1.04 9.37 -2.03
C ILE A 47 0.40 9.90 -2.01
N LEU A 48 1.02 10.10 -3.17
CA LEU A 48 2.39 10.59 -3.28
C LEU A 48 2.50 12.11 -3.07
N GLU A 49 1.46 12.87 -3.40
CA GLU A 49 1.39 14.32 -3.26
C GLU A 49 1.33 14.75 -1.79
N ASN A 50 0.65 13.98 -0.94
CA ASN A 50 0.62 14.27 0.50
C ASN A 50 1.95 13.82 1.16
N PRO A 51 2.66 14.74 1.85
CA PRO A 51 3.97 14.46 2.42
C PRO A 51 3.95 13.38 3.52
N GLU A 52 2.87 13.28 4.31
CA GLU A 52 2.76 12.27 5.36
C GLU A 52 2.61 10.86 4.78
N THR A 53 1.76 10.71 3.76
CA THR A 53 1.54 9.44 3.10
C THR A 53 2.74 9.05 2.24
N ARG A 54 3.41 10.01 1.59
CA ARG A 54 4.68 9.77 0.91
C ARG A 54 5.75 9.28 1.88
N LYS A 55 5.88 9.90 3.06
CA LYS A 55 6.84 9.47 4.09
C LYS A 55 6.57 8.03 4.53
N ARG A 56 5.32 7.68 4.82
CA ARG A 56 4.94 6.29 5.14
C ARG A 56 5.29 5.31 4.02
N CYS A 57 5.07 5.69 2.76
CA CYS A 57 5.48 4.85 1.63
C CYS A 57 6.99 4.63 1.58
N LEU A 58 7.80 5.67 1.85
CA LEU A 58 9.26 5.56 1.90
C LEU A 58 9.74 4.69 3.08
N GLU A 59 9.15 4.84 4.26
CA GLU A 59 9.44 4.00 5.44
C GLU A 59 9.21 2.51 5.14
N ILE A 60 8.14 2.18 4.41
CA ILE A 60 7.86 0.79 4.00
C ILE A 60 8.92 0.27 3.02
N VAL A 61 9.37 1.12 2.09
CA VAL A 61 10.44 0.75 1.15
C VAL A 61 11.76 0.53 1.88
N GLU A 62 12.09 1.38 2.85
CA GLU A 62 13.29 1.25 3.68
C GLU A 62 13.23 -0.01 4.54
N GLU A 63 12.07 -0.31 5.15
CA GLU A 63 11.86 -1.56 5.87
C GLU A 63 12.01 -2.78 4.95
N ALA A 64 11.50 -2.71 3.73
CA ALA A 64 11.68 -3.77 2.75
C ALA A 64 13.16 -3.98 2.41
N LYS A 65 13.92 -2.91 2.12
CA LYS A 65 15.37 -2.97 1.88
C LYS A 65 16.08 -3.64 3.07
N GLY A 66 15.84 -3.16 4.28
CA GLY A 66 16.49 -3.70 5.49
C GLY A 66 16.13 -5.17 5.79
N ARG A 67 14.90 -5.60 5.49
CA ARG A 67 14.50 -7.01 5.60
C ARG A 67 15.13 -7.87 4.51
N THR A 68 15.19 -7.39 3.27
CA THR A 68 15.85 -8.09 2.16
C THR A 68 17.34 -8.27 2.45
N ASP A 69 18.02 -7.25 2.99
CA ASP A 69 19.44 -7.34 3.36
C ASP A 69 19.69 -8.40 4.43
N LYS A 70 18.87 -8.44 5.49
CA LYS A 70 18.95 -9.49 6.52
C LYS A 70 18.76 -10.89 5.93
N MET A 71 17.77 -11.06 5.05
CA MET A 71 17.54 -12.34 4.36
C MET A 71 18.74 -12.72 3.48
N LEU A 72 19.36 -11.75 2.79
CA LEU A 72 20.56 -11.97 1.98
C LEU A 72 21.74 -12.43 2.82
N ASP A 73 21.96 -11.77 3.96
CA ASP A 73 23.07 -12.11 4.86
C ASP A 73 22.90 -13.50 5.48
N GLU A 74 21.67 -13.88 5.82
CA GLU A 74 21.36 -15.24 6.27
C GLU A 74 21.61 -16.28 5.16
N LYS A 75 21.14 -16.01 3.94
CA LYS A 75 21.41 -16.86 2.76
C LYS A 75 22.91 -16.98 2.50
N ARG A 76 23.68 -15.88 2.62
CA ARG A 76 25.15 -15.86 2.50
C ARG A 76 25.84 -16.71 3.55
N LYS A 77 25.42 -16.60 4.81
CA LYS A 77 25.94 -17.44 5.90
C LYS A 77 25.65 -18.91 5.65
N LYS A 78 24.46 -19.24 5.14
CA LYS A 78 24.05 -20.63 4.84
C LYS A 78 24.81 -21.20 3.63
N ALA A 79 24.92 -20.44 2.53
CA ALA A 79 25.68 -20.83 1.35
C ALA A 79 27.16 -21.11 1.67
N ARG A 80 27.78 -20.27 2.52
CA ARG A 80 29.14 -20.51 3.04
C ARG A 80 29.27 -21.82 3.82
N LYS A 81 28.26 -22.18 4.63
CA LYS A 81 28.24 -23.46 5.37
C LYS A 81 28.05 -24.66 4.46
N GLU A 82 27.29 -24.52 3.38
CA GLU A 82 27.00 -25.58 2.41
C GLU A 82 28.04 -25.67 1.27
N GLY A 83 29.10 -24.85 1.31
CA GLY A 83 30.15 -24.85 0.29
C GLY A 83 29.71 -24.28 -1.07
N ILE A 84 28.55 -23.63 -1.12
CA ILE A 84 28.00 -23.00 -2.33
C ILE A 84 28.71 -21.66 -2.55
N LYS A 85 29.43 -21.53 -3.67
CA LYS A 85 30.28 -20.36 -3.96
C LYS A 85 29.53 -19.10 -4.39
N ARG A 86 28.32 -19.22 -4.92
CA ARG A 86 27.56 -18.08 -5.45
C ARG A 86 26.06 -18.26 -5.19
N ILE A 87 25.40 -17.18 -4.82
CA ILE A 87 23.96 -17.13 -4.54
C ILE A 87 23.30 -16.32 -5.66
N PRO A 88 22.13 -16.73 -6.19
CA PRO A 88 21.45 -16.01 -7.26
C PRO A 88 21.20 -14.52 -6.97
N GLU A 89 20.89 -14.16 -5.72
CA GLU A 89 20.68 -12.77 -5.31
C GLU A 89 21.95 -11.91 -5.15
N GLU A 90 23.12 -12.39 -5.61
CA GLU A 90 24.28 -11.51 -5.89
C GLU A 90 24.12 -10.77 -7.22
N ASP A 91 23.16 -11.16 -8.05
CA ASP A 91 22.76 -10.41 -9.22
C ASP A 91 21.98 -9.14 -8.81
N PRO A 92 22.39 -7.93 -9.25
CA PRO A 92 21.71 -6.68 -8.93
C PRO A 92 20.23 -6.65 -9.33
N GLU A 93 19.82 -7.36 -10.38
CA GLU A 93 18.41 -7.42 -10.80
C GLU A 93 17.57 -8.29 -9.87
N GLU A 94 18.08 -9.45 -9.44
CA GLU A 94 17.35 -10.30 -8.48
C GLU A 94 17.28 -9.67 -7.08
N TYR A 95 18.28 -8.87 -6.70
CA TYR A 95 18.21 -8.05 -5.49
C TYR A 95 17.10 -6.99 -5.59
N LYS A 96 17.06 -6.24 -6.69
CA LYS A 96 15.98 -5.25 -6.95
C LYS A 96 14.61 -5.91 -6.99
N ARG A 97 14.50 -7.09 -7.62
CA ARG A 97 13.26 -7.88 -7.68
C ARG A 97 12.82 -8.33 -6.29
N SER A 98 13.74 -8.81 -5.48
CA SER A 98 13.47 -9.24 -4.10
C SER A 98 12.96 -8.10 -3.23
N ILE A 99 13.58 -6.91 -3.32
CA ILE A 99 13.09 -5.71 -2.63
C ILE A 99 11.68 -5.37 -3.10
N TYR A 100 11.43 -5.38 -4.42
CA TYR A 100 10.11 -5.06 -4.98
C TYR A 100 9.02 -6.02 -4.49
N VAL A 101 9.27 -7.33 -4.53
CA VAL A 101 8.32 -8.35 -4.07
C VAL A 101 8.02 -8.18 -2.58
N LEU A 102 9.05 -7.95 -1.75
CA LEU A 102 8.87 -7.75 -0.33
C LEU A 102 8.12 -6.46 0.00
N THR A 103 8.43 -5.38 -0.73
CA THR A 103 7.71 -4.10 -0.65
C THR A 103 6.23 -4.29 -0.96
N MET A 104 5.89 -4.98 -2.06
CA MET A 104 4.48 -5.28 -2.39
C MET A 104 3.79 -6.08 -1.29
N LYS A 105 4.47 -7.08 -0.72
CA LYS A 105 3.92 -7.90 0.37
C LYS A 105 3.65 -7.06 1.62
N LEU A 106 4.58 -6.19 1.99
CA LEU A 106 4.43 -5.25 3.11
C LEU A 106 3.25 -4.31 2.92
N PHE A 107 3.11 -3.70 1.74
CA PHE A 107 1.94 -2.86 1.44
C PHE A 107 0.63 -3.63 1.54
N ALA A 108 0.58 -4.88 1.04
CA ALA A 108 -0.61 -5.71 1.11
C ALA A 108 -0.97 -6.12 2.55
N ASP A 109 0.03 -6.44 3.38
CA ASP A 109 -0.17 -6.78 4.79
C ASP A 109 -0.65 -5.56 5.60
N MET A 110 -0.07 -4.38 5.34
CA MET A 110 -0.49 -3.12 5.96
C MET A 110 -1.92 -2.72 5.59
N GLU A 111 -2.29 -2.86 4.31
CA GLU A 111 -3.65 -2.58 3.86
C GLU A 111 -4.67 -3.56 4.46
N ARG A 112 -4.31 -4.85 4.59
CA ARG A 112 -5.14 -5.84 5.30
C ARG A 112 -5.32 -5.46 6.77
N LYS A 113 -4.25 -5.05 7.45
CA LYS A 113 -4.30 -4.61 8.85
C LYS A 113 -5.15 -3.34 9.03
N ARG A 114 -5.03 -2.38 8.10
CA ARG A 114 -5.83 -1.15 8.09
C ARG A 114 -7.32 -1.46 7.97
N ARG A 115 -7.72 -2.27 6.98
CA ARG A 115 -9.13 -2.68 6.80
C ARG A 115 -9.69 -3.37 8.03
N GLY A 116 -8.95 -4.32 8.60
CA GLY A 116 -9.40 -5.01 9.81
C GLY A 116 -9.45 -4.13 11.07
N LEU A 117 -8.72 -3.01 11.12
CA LEU A 117 -8.86 -2.01 12.20
C LEU A 117 -10.07 -1.10 11.96
N GLU A 118 -10.31 -0.71 10.72
CA GLU A 118 -11.46 0.11 10.33
C GLU A 118 -12.78 -0.63 10.55
N GLU A 119 -12.85 -1.90 10.16
CA GLU A 119 -14.01 -2.77 10.41
C GLU A 119 -14.32 -2.89 11.90
N ARG A 120 -13.29 -3.19 12.73
CA ARG A 120 -13.46 -3.25 14.19
C ARG A 120 -13.92 -1.93 14.80
N SER A 121 -13.35 -0.81 14.36
CA SER A 121 -13.76 0.51 14.85
C SER A 121 -15.20 0.85 14.44
N GLN A 122 -15.62 0.47 13.23
CA GLN A 122 -17.00 0.65 12.79
C GLN A 122 -17.97 -0.23 13.60
N GLU A 123 -17.61 -1.47 13.88
CA GLU A 123 -18.39 -2.40 14.68
C GLU A 123 -18.56 -1.91 16.12
N GLU A 124 -17.48 -1.43 16.76
CA GLU A 124 -17.53 -0.82 18.09
C GLU A 124 -18.44 0.42 18.13
N ARG A 125 -18.35 1.30 17.12
CA ARG A 125 -19.22 2.48 17.01
C ARG A 125 -20.68 2.10 16.82
N LYS A 126 -20.95 1.08 16.01
CA LYS A 126 -22.30 0.58 15.77
C LYS A 126 -22.89 0.00 17.05
N ARG A 127 -22.15 -0.86 17.74
CA ARG A 127 -22.55 -1.46 19.01
C ARG A 127 -22.84 -0.41 20.08
N LYS A 128 -21.95 0.58 20.24
CA LYS A 128 -22.15 1.67 21.19
C LYS A 128 -23.43 2.46 20.91
N ARG A 129 -23.75 2.69 19.63
CA ARG A 129 -24.97 3.40 19.24
C ARG A 129 -26.23 2.57 19.46
N GLU A 130 -26.18 1.27 19.24
CA GLU A 130 -27.28 0.36 19.55
C GLU A 130 -27.55 0.31 21.06
N GLU A 131 -26.50 0.24 21.89
CA GLU A 131 -26.62 0.30 23.36
C GLU A 131 -27.21 1.63 23.85
N GLU A 132 -26.84 2.76 23.22
CA GLU A 132 -27.40 4.09 23.52
C GLU A 132 -28.89 4.18 23.18
N ILE A 133 -29.30 3.69 22.00
CA ILE A 133 -30.71 3.66 21.58
C ILE A 133 -31.53 2.79 22.54
N GLU A 134 -31.03 1.61 22.90
CA GLU A 134 -31.74 0.71 23.83
C GLU A 134 -31.85 1.32 25.24
N ALA A 135 -30.83 2.07 25.68
CA ALA A 135 -30.90 2.81 26.94
C ALA A 135 -31.92 3.95 26.90
N GLU A 136 -32.00 4.71 25.79
CA GLU A 136 -33.03 5.74 25.58
C GLU A 136 -34.43 5.13 25.56
N GLU A 137 -34.63 3.99 24.89
CA GLU A 137 -35.91 3.28 24.86
C GLU A 137 -36.32 2.80 26.26
N ARG A 138 -35.39 2.20 27.01
CA ARG A 138 -35.64 1.80 28.41
C ARG A 138 -36.02 2.99 29.29
N GLN A 139 -35.31 4.10 29.17
CA GLN A 139 -35.65 5.31 29.92
C GLN A 139 -37.02 5.87 29.53
N LYS A 140 -37.36 5.92 28.23
CA LYS A 140 -38.68 6.37 27.77
C LYS A 140 -39.79 5.51 28.36
N VAL A 141 -39.66 4.18 28.29
CA VAL A 141 -40.62 3.25 28.88
C VAL A 141 -40.75 3.46 30.39
N GLU A 142 -39.64 3.66 31.10
CA GLU A 142 -39.66 3.93 32.55
C GLU A 142 -40.32 5.28 32.90
N THR A 143 -40.19 6.29 32.05
CA THR A 143 -40.83 7.60 32.26
C THR A 143 -42.31 7.66 31.85
N GLU A 144 -42.77 6.74 31.00
CA GLU A 144 -44.15 6.69 30.50
C GLU A 144 -45.09 5.83 31.37
N TRP A 145 -44.56 5.06 32.32
CA TRP A 145 -45.32 4.24 33.30
C TRP A 145 -45.29 4.82 34.72
#